data_AF-A0AB32TYJ7-F1
#
_entry.id   AF-A0AB32TYJ7-F1
#
_cell.length_a   1.000
_cell.length_b   1.000
_cell.length_c   1.000
_cell.angle_alpha   90.00
_cell.angle_beta   90.00
_cell.angle_gamma   90.00
#
_symmetry.space_group_name_H-M   'P 1'
#
loop_
_entity.id
_entity.type
_entity.pdbx_description
1 polymer ?
#
loop_
_entity_poly.entity_id
_entity_poly.type
_entity_poly.pdbx_seq_one_letter_code
_entity_poly.pdbx_strand_id
1 'polypeptide(L)'
;MGAIGGGVFQTVKGFRNAPVGVRHRLRGSANAVRVRAPQIGGSFAVWGGLFSTIDCGLVRLRGKEDPWNSITSGAMTGAILAARSGPLAMVGSAMMGGILLALIEGFGILLTRYTAQQFQNSSPIVEDPKQLPPKEEARGYGQYQ
;
A
#
# COMPACT_ATOMS: atom_id res chain seq x y z
N MET A 1 -9.83 -3.60 7.48
CA MET A 1 -9.59 -4.61 6.42
C MET A 1 -9.37 -6.02 6.96
N GLY A 2 -8.36 -6.26 7.81
CA GLY A 2 -8.01 -7.62 8.27
C GLY A 2 -9.13 -8.42 8.98
N ALA A 3 -9.87 -7.79 9.90
CA ALA A 3 -10.98 -8.46 10.60
C ALA A 3 -12.17 -8.79 9.67
N ILE A 4 -12.44 -7.93 8.68
CA ILE A 4 -13.53 -8.11 7.72
C ILE A 4 -13.17 -9.25 6.75
N GLY A 5 -11.98 -9.20 6.13
CA GLY A 5 -11.51 -10.25 5.22
C GLY A 5 -11.33 -11.59 5.93
N GLY A 6 -10.72 -11.58 7.13
CA GLY A 6 -10.57 -12.76 7.98
C GLY A 6 -11.91 -13.33 8.43
N GLY A 7 -12.88 -12.48 8.77
CA GLY A 7 -14.24 -12.88 9.12
C GLY A 7 -14.96 -13.58 7.96
N VAL A 8 -14.95 -13.00 6.76
CA VAL A 8 -15.59 -13.60 5.57
C VAL A 8 -14.94 -14.93 5.21
N PHE A 9 -13.60 -14.97 5.11
CA PHE A 9 -12.87 -16.18 4.76
C PHE A 9 -13.08 -17.30 5.79
N GLN A 10 -13.07 -16.96 7.08
CA GLN A 10 -13.25 -17.93 8.14
C GLN A 10 -14.70 -18.38 8.29
N THR A 11 -15.67 -17.56 7.90
CA THR A 11 -17.08 -17.95 7.82
C THR A 11 -17.27 -19.07 6.79
N VAL A 12 -16.72 -18.89 5.58
CA VAL A 12 -16.78 -19.87 4.49
C VAL A 12 -16.01 -21.15 4.85
N LYS A 13 -14.78 -21.01 5.35
CA LYS A 13 -13.96 -22.16 5.76
C LYS A 13 -14.57 -22.90 6.94
N GLY A 14 -15.10 -22.19 7.92
CA GLY A 14 -15.77 -22.76 9.09
C GLY A 14 -17.07 -23.49 8.73
N PHE A 15 -17.81 -23.02 7.74
CA PHE A 15 -19.01 -23.72 7.25
C PHE A 15 -18.68 -24.98 6.46
N ARG A 16 -17.59 -24.97 5.66
CA ARG A 16 -17.13 -26.14 4.88
C ARG A 16 -16.48 -27.22 5.75
N ASN A 17 -15.79 -26.85 6.82
CA ASN A 17 -15.03 -27.77 7.68
C ASN A 17 -15.81 -28.31 8.89
N ALA A 18 -17.05 -27.86 9.09
CA ALA A 18 -17.88 -28.28 10.22
C ALA A 18 -18.70 -29.57 9.90
N PRO A 19 -18.99 -30.40 10.93
CA PRO A 19 -19.71 -31.66 10.77
C PRO A 19 -21.11 -31.46 10.15
N VAL A 20 -21.65 -32.53 9.55
CA VAL A 20 -22.94 -32.50 8.85
C VAL A 20 -24.08 -32.00 9.76
N GLY A 21 -24.90 -31.09 9.24
CA GLY A 21 -26.00 -30.45 9.95
C GLY A 21 -25.90 -28.93 10.00
N VAL A 22 -26.92 -28.22 9.49
CA VAL A 22 -26.92 -26.75 9.34
C VAL A 22 -26.66 -26.04 10.67
N ARG A 23 -27.26 -26.51 11.78
CA ARG A 23 -27.03 -25.97 13.13
C ARG A 23 -25.57 -26.12 13.60
N HIS A 24 -24.94 -27.25 13.33
CA HIS A 24 -23.53 -27.49 13.69
C HIS A 24 -22.58 -26.69 12.81
N ARG A 25 -22.90 -26.51 11.53
CA ARG A 25 -22.13 -25.67 10.60
C ARG A 25 -22.18 -24.20 10.94
N LEU A 26 -23.35 -23.67 11.31
CA LEU A 26 -23.49 -22.29 11.73
C LEU A 26 -22.76 -22.03 13.06
N ARG A 27 -22.88 -22.93 14.05
CA ARG A 27 -22.12 -22.82 15.31
C ARG A 27 -20.61 -22.96 15.11
N GLY A 28 -20.17 -23.91 14.29
CA GLY A 28 -18.75 -24.12 13.97
C GLY A 28 -18.15 -22.93 13.21
N SER A 29 -18.89 -22.36 12.26
CA SER A 29 -18.52 -21.14 11.54
C SER A 29 -18.45 -19.93 12.47
N ALA A 30 -19.48 -19.70 13.31
CA ALA A 30 -19.49 -18.61 14.27
C ALA A 30 -18.34 -18.67 15.28
N ASN A 31 -18.01 -19.87 15.78
CA ASN A 31 -16.89 -20.06 16.69
C ASN A 31 -15.54 -19.84 15.97
N ALA A 32 -15.41 -20.35 14.73
CA ALA A 32 -14.20 -20.15 13.93
C ALA A 32 -13.94 -18.67 13.64
N VAL A 33 -14.98 -17.90 13.29
CA VAL A 33 -14.91 -16.45 13.08
C VAL A 33 -14.50 -15.76 14.38
N ARG A 34 -15.16 -16.07 15.50
CA ARG A 34 -14.87 -15.45 16.81
C ARG A 34 -13.42 -15.62 17.24
N VAL A 35 -12.84 -16.81 17.03
CA VAL A 35 -11.47 -17.09 17.48
C VAL A 35 -10.43 -16.52 16.52
N ARG A 36 -10.66 -16.61 15.19
CA ARG A 36 -9.60 -16.33 14.21
C ARG A 36 -9.69 -14.96 13.54
N ALA A 37 -10.89 -14.36 13.41
CA ALA A 37 -11.03 -13.01 12.87
C ALA A 37 -10.25 -11.95 13.67
N PRO A 38 -10.26 -11.93 15.03
CA PRO A 38 -9.46 -10.98 15.77
C PRO A 38 -7.96 -11.24 15.67
N GLN A 39 -7.52 -12.50 15.56
CA GLN A 39 -6.11 -12.83 15.37
C GLN A 39 -5.58 -12.28 14.04
N ILE A 40 -6.32 -12.52 12.95
CA ILE A 40 -5.97 -12.01 11.61
C ILE A 40 -6.03 -10.49 11.61
N GLY A 41 -7.08 -9.90 12.17
CA GLY A 41 -7.23 -8.45 12.32
C GLY A 41 -6.09 -7.81 13.10
N GLY A 42 -5.67 -8.42 14.20
CA GLY A 42 -4.54 -7.97 15.02
C GLY A 42 -3.22 -8.03 14.27
N SER A 43 -2.94 -9.11 13.56
CA SER A 43 -1.72 -9.21 12.73
C SER A 43 -1.67 -8.13 11.65
N PHE A 44 -2.80 -7.84 10.98
CA PHE A 44 -2.88 -6.74 10.01
C PHE A 44 -2.70 -5.37 10.64
N ALA A 45 -3.22 -5.16 11.85
CA ALA A 45 -3.05 -3.90 12.57
C ALA A 45 -1.58 -3.65 12.96
N VAL A 46 -0.88 -4.66 13.46
CA VAL A 46 0.54 -4.56 13.79
C VAL A 46 1.38 -4.33 12.54
N TRP A 47 1.12 -5.11 11.47
CA TRP A 47 1.84 -4.95 10.21
C TRP A 47 1.64 -3.55 9.62
N GLY A 48 0.38 -3.08 9.54
CA GLY A 48 0.07 -1.74 9.00
C GLY A 48 0.61 -0.62 9.87
N GLY A 49 0.49 -0.71 11.19
CA GLY A 49 1.01 0.29 12.12
C GLY A 49 2.53 0.42 12.04
N LEU A 50 3.23 -0.72 12.01
CA LEU A 50 4.68 -0.74 11.89
C LEU A 50 5.14 -0.18 10.54
N PHE A 51 4.50 -0.59 9.45
CA PHE A 51 4.75 -0.06 8.12
C PHE A 51 4.62 1.48 8.09
N SER A 52 3.49 2.01 8.56
CA SER A 52 3.26 3.46 8.62
C SER A 52 4.30 4.18 9.48
N THR A 53 4.67 3.63 10.65
CA THR A 53 5.68 4.27 11.51
C THR A 53 7.05 4.36 10.86
N ILE A 54 7.44 3.31 10.12
CA ILE A 54 8.75 3.26 9.45
C ILE A 54 8.73 4.17 8.23
N ASP A 55 7.67 4.15 7.45
CA ASP A 55 7.52 4.98 6.26
C ASP A 55 7.54 6.47 6.61
N CYS A 56 6.72 6.89 7.59
CA CYS A 56 6.74 8.27 8.10
C CYS A 56 8.11 8.64 8.69
N GLY A 57 8.78 7.71 9.37
CA GLY A 57 10.13 7.92 9.90
C GLY A 57 11.17 8.14 8.79
N LEU A 58 11.12 7.35 7.72
CA LEU A 58 12.01 7.49 6.56
C LEU A 58 11.78 8.80 5.82
N VAL A 59 10.52 9.18 5.60
CA VAL A 59 10.17 10.48 4.99
C VAL A 59 10.67 11.63 5.86
N ARG A 60 10.52 11.55 7.18
CA ARG A 60 11.00 12.59 8.12
C ARG A 60 12.53 12.71 8.11
N LEU A 61 13.26 11.60 7.97
CA LEU A 61 14.72 11.59 7.94
C LEU A 61 15.31 12.06 6.61
N ARG A 62 14.68 11.70 5.48
CA ARG A 62 15.20 12.00 4.13
C ARG A 62 14.58 13.21 3.46
N GLY A 63 13.42 13.68 3.94
CA GLY A 63 12.69 14.82 3.38
C GLY A 63 12.19 14.60 1.94
N LYS A 64 12.17 13.36 1.45
CA LYS A 64 11.74 12.99 0.10
C LYS A 64 10.83 11.77 0.17
N GLU A 65 9.78 11.78 -0.62
CA GLU A 65 8.87 10.65 -0.82
C GLU A 65 9.25 9.94 -2.12
N ASP A 66 10.15 8.96 -2.00
CA ASP A 66 10.57 8.12 -3.12
C ASP A 66 9.97 6.71 -2.95
N PRO A 67 9.64 5.98 -4.03
CA PRO A 67 9.16 4.58 -3.98
C PRO A 67 10.11 3.64 -3.21
N TRP A 68 11.38 4.04 -3.09
CA TRP A 68 12.38 3.32 -2.32
C TRP A 68 12.11 3.33 -0.80
N ASN A 69 11.41 4.36 -0.29
CA ASN A 69 10.99 4.41 1.11
C ASN A 69 9.96 3.32 1.39
N SER A 70 8.94 3.17 0.54
CA SER A 70 7.90 2.15 0.68
C SER A 70 8.47 0.73 0.59
N ILE A 71 9.40 0.48 -0.34
CA ILE A 71 10.06 -0.84 -0.45
C ILE A 71 10.90 -1.14 0.79
N THR A 72 11.69 -0.16 1.24
CA THR A 72 12.57 -0.32 2.41
C THR A 72 11.74 -0.46 3.70
N SER A 73 10.64 0.29 3.83
CA SER A 73 9.74 0.19 4.98
C SER A 73 9.01 -1.15 5.01
N GLY A 74 8.64 -1.73 3.87
CA GLY A 74 8.14 -3.11 3.78
C GLY A 74 9.17 -4.16 4.20
N ALA A 75 10.40 -4.02 3.72
CA ALA A 75 11.50 -4.92 4.10
C ALA A 75 11.81 -4.85 5.60
N MET A 76 11.88 -3.63 6.17
CA MET A 76 12.09 -3.43 7.60
C MET A 76 10.91 -3.95 8.44
N THR A 77 9.68 -3.69 8.01
CA THR A 77 8.47 -4.22 8.68
C THR A 77 8.50 -5.75 8.72
N GLY A 78 8.84 -6.40 7.60
CA GLY A 78 9.01 -7.85 7.52
C GLY A 78 10.08 -8.36 8.47
N ALA A 79 11.27 -7.74 8.44
CA ALA A 79 12.40 -8.11 9.30
C ALA A 79 12.05 -8.02 10.78
N ILE A 80 11.41 -6.92 11.21
CA ILE A 80 11.06 -6.68 12.62
C ILE A 80 10.02 -7.70 13.10
N LEU A 81 9.02 -8.04 12.28
CA LEU A 81 8.01 -9.03 12.65
C LEU A 81 8.58 -10.44 12.81
N ALA A 82 9.63 -10.78 12.06
CA ALA A 82 10.31 -12.06 12.17
C ALA A 82 11.54 -12.02 13.09
N ALA A 83 11.82 -10.91 13.78
CA ALA A 83 13.01 -10.75 14.61
C ALA A 83 13.17 -11.87 15.66
N ARG A 84 12.04 -12.29 16.26
CA ARG A 84 12.01 -13.38 17.26
C ARG A 84 12.20 -14.78 16.67
N SER A 85 12.08 -14.93 15.36
CA SER A 85 12.15 -16.22 14.67
C SER A 85 13.56 -16.55 14.18
N GLY A 86 14.54 -15.71 14.48
CA GLY A 86 15.95 -15.87 14.11
C GLY A 86 16.34 -15.17 12.82
N PRO A 87 17.65 -14.99 12.57
CA PRO A 87 18.17 -14.16 11.48
C PRO A 87 17.76 -14.66 10.08
N LEU A 88 17.65 -15.97 9.87
CA LEU A 88 17.21 -16.54 8.60
C LEU A 88 15.75 -16.15 8.28
N ALA A 89 14.88 -16.20 9.28
CA ALA A 89 13.48 -15.79 9.14
C ALA A 89 13.34 -14.27 8.95
N MET A 90 14.21 -13.47 9.58
CA MET A 90 14.28 -12.03 9.35
C MET A 90 14.61 -11.70 7.89
N VAL A 91 15.65 -12.32 7.33
CA VAL A 91 16.03 -12.08 5.93
C VAL A 91 14.94 -12.56 4.97
N GLY A 92 14.37 -13.75 5.21
CA GLY A 92 13.27 -14.28 4.38
C GLY A 92 12.03 -13.39 4.38
N SER A 93 11.60 -12.92 5.56
CA SER A 93 10.45 -12.01 5.69
C SER A 93 10.72 -10.61 5.13
N ALA A 94 11.94 -10.09 5.31
CA ALA A 94 12.37 -8.82 4.71
C ALA A 94 12.34 -8.88 3.19
N MET A 95 12.87 -9.95 2.59
CA MET A 95 12.81 -10.14 1.14
C MET A 95 11.37 -10.21 0.64
N MET A 96 10.52 -11.01 1.29
CA MET A 96 9.11 -11.11 0.90
C MET A 96 8.38 -9.77 1.01
N GLY A 97 8.59 -9.02 2.11
CA GLY A 97 8.00 -7.70 2.33
C GLY A 97 8.47 -6.67 1.30
N GLY A 98 9.78 -6.65 1.01
CA GLY A 98 10.38 -5.75 0.02
C GLY A 98 9.91 -6.05 -1.41
N ILE A 99 9.88 -7.34 -1.81
CA ILE A 99 9.40 -7.75 -3.14
C ILE A 99 7.93 -7.39 -3.32
N LEU A 100 7.09 -7.66 -2.32
CA LEU A 100 5.65 -7.41 -2.41
C LEU A 100 5.36 -5.92 -2.58
N LEU A 101 6.02 -5.05 -1.82
CA LEU A 101 5.84 -3.60 -1.99
C LEU A 101 6.51 -3.05 -3.25
N ALA A 102 7.64 -3.63 -3.71
CA ALA A 102 8.24 -3.26 -4.99
C ALA A 102 7.28 -3.52 -6.16
N LEU A 103 6.52 -4.62 -6.11
CA LEU A 103 5.50 -4.92 -7.10
C LEU A 103 4.29 -3.97 -7.00
N ILE A 104 3.85 -3.61 -5.79
CA ILE A 104 2.73 -2.69 -5.59
C ILE A 104 3.09 -1.29 -6.09
N GLU A 105 4.24 -0.75 -5.70
CA GLU A 105 4.71 0.56 -6.18
C GLU A 105 4.99 0.54 -7.68
N GLY A 106 5.63 -0.53 -8.18
CA GLY A 106 5.88 -0.70 -9.61
C GLY A 106 4.59 -0.71 -10.44
N PHE A 107 3.55 -1.38 -9.94
CA PHE A 107 2.22 -1.36 -10.57
C PHE A 107 1.53 -0.01 -10.44
N GLY A 108 1.67 0.67 -9.30
CA GLY A 108 1.15 2.04 -9.10
C GLY A 108 1.73 3.03 -10.10
N ILE A 109 3.05 2.98 -10.34
CA ILE A 109 3.72 3.80 -11.36
C ILE A 109 3.18 3.47 -12.76
N LEU A 110 3.01 2.18 -13.07
CA LEU A 110 2.49 1.75 -14.38
C LEU A 110 1.06 2.24 -14.63
N LEU A 111 0.15 2.08 -13.66
CA LEU A 111 -1.22 2.59 -13.76
C LEU A 111 -1.27 4.11 -13.88
N THR A 112 -0.44 4.82 -13.09
CA THR A 112 -0.35 6.29 -13.17
C THR A 112 0.11 6.73 -14.55
N ARG A 113 1.09 6.03 -15.16
CA ARG A 113 1.52 6.33 -16.53
C ARG A 113 0.43 6.04 -17.56
N TYR A 114 -0.27 4.91 -17.44
CA TYR A 114 -1.35 4.55 -18.37
C TYR A 114 -2.51 5.54 -18.32
N THR A 115 -2.93 5.92 -17.11
CA THR A 115 -4.00 6.91 -16.91
C THR A 115 -3.57 8.31 -17.35
N ALA A 116 -2.32 8.72 -17.10
CA ALA A 116 -1.79 10.00 -17.58
C ALA A 116 -1.78 10.10 -19.11
N GLN A 117 -1.49 9.02 -19.84
CA GLN A 117 -1.61 9.00 -21.30
C GLN A 117 -3.04 9.18 -21.81
N GLN A 118 -4.03 8.78 -20.99
CA GLN A 118 -5.44 8.97 -21.28
C GLN A 118 -5.86 10.44 -21.16
N PHE A 119 -5.27 11.19 -20.23
CA PHE A 119 -5.54 12.63 -20.05
C PHE A 119 -4.65 13.54 -20.92
N GLN A 120 -3.47 13.08 -21.35
CA GLN A 120 -2.58 13.85 -22.25
C GLN A 120 -3.05 13.91 -23.72
N ASN A 121 -4.19 13.31 -24.07
CA ASN A 121 -4.74 13.34 -25.44
C ASN A 121 -6.06 14.13 -25.59
N SER A 122 -6.40 15.00 -24.64
CA SER A 122 -7.40 16.06 -24.91
C SER A 122 -6.69 17.26 -25.53
N SER A 123 -6.36 17.10 -26.82
CA SER A 123 -5.90 18.11 -27.80
C SER A 123 -4.89 19.18 -27.33
N PRO A 124 -3.69 19.28 -27.93
CA PRO A 124 -3.08 20.59 -28.06
C PRO A 124 -4.10 21.44 -28.83
N ILE A 125 -4.77 22.37 -28.17
CA ILE A 125 -5.30 23.54 -28.86
C ILE A 125 -4.07 24.10 -29.55
N VAL A 126 -4.01 23.93 -30.86
CA VAL A 126 -3.05 24.57 -31.73
C VAL A 126 -3.26 26.07 -31.50
N GLU A 127 -2.49 26.65 -30.58
CA GLU A 127 -2.38 28.09 -30.42
C GLU A 127 -1.80 28.59 -31.74
N ASP A 128 -2.69 29.06 -32.61
CA ASP A 128 -2.37 29.71 -33.86
C ASP A 128 -1.36 30.84 -33.55
N PRO A 129 -0.15 30.84 -34.14
CA PRO A 129 0.92 31.79 -33.83
C PRO A 129 0.57 33.28 -34.08
N LYS A 130 -0.68 33.59 -34.45
CA LYS A 130 -1.23 34.93 -34.62
C LYS A 130 -1.74 35.61 -33.35
N GLN A 131 -1.79 34.93 -32.20
CA GLN A 131 -2.33 35.49 -30.95
C GLN A 131 -1.29 36.04 -29.97
N LEU A 132 -0.02 36.15 -30.35
CA LEU A 132 0.99 36.84 -29.52
C LEU A 132 0.68 38.35 -29.46
N PRO A 133 0.43 38.95 -28.28
CA PRO A 133 0.47 40.40 -28.15
C PRO A 133 1.91 40.89 -28.37
N PRO A 134 2.11 42.14 -28.84
CA PRO A 134 3.43 42.63 -29.22
C PRO A 134 4.37 42.61 -28.01
N LYS A 135 5.65 42.29 -28.26
CA LYS A 135 6.73 42.44 -27.27
C LYS A 135 6.79 43.89 -26.82
N GLU A 136 6.35 44.17 -25.61
CA GLU A 136 6.75 45.36 -24.86
C GLU A 136 7.91 45.01 -23.94
N GLU A 137 9.06 45.51 -24.36
CA GLU A 137 10.34 45.50 -23.68
C GLU A 137 10.32 46.60 -22.61
N ALA A 138 10.06 46.26 -21.34
CA ALA A 138 10.33 47.18 -20.21
C ALA A 138 10.34 46.49 -18.83
N ARG A 139 11.56 46.26 -18.31
CA ARG A 139 12.03 46.81 -17.03
C ARG A 139 11.26 46.46 -15.74
N GLY A 140 11.85 45.59 -14.90
CA GLY A 140 11.65 45.67 -13.44
C GLY A 140 11.91 44.40 -12.64
N TYR A 141 12.98 44.42 -11.83
CA TYR A 141 13.13 43.87 -10.45
C TYR A 141 12.32 42.59 -10.09
N GLY A 142 12.95 41.46 -9.75
CA GLY A 142 13.61 41.24 -8.45
C GLY A 142 12.58 40.79 -7.39
N GLN A 143 12.98 39.92 -6.44
CA GLN A 143 12.29 39.67 -5.14
C GLN A 143 11.00 38.79 -5.22
N TYR A 144 10.74 37.71 -4.47
CA TYR A 144 11.12 37.14 -3.16
C TYR A 144 10.82 35.60 -3.23
N GLN A 145 11.69 34.71 -2.74
CA GLN A 145 11.74 34.10 -1.39
C GLN A 145 10.81 32.89 -1.19
#